data_AF-A0A9D4RUZ6-F1
#
_entry.id   AF-A0A9D4RUZ6-F1
#
_cell.length_a   1.000
_cell.length_b   1.000
_cell.length_c   1.000
_cell.angle_alpha   90.00
_cell.angle_beta   90.00
_cell.angle_gamma   90.00
#
_symmetry.space_group_name_H-M   'P 1'
#
loop_
_entity.id
_entity.type
_entity.pdbx_description
1 polymer ?
#
loop_
_entity_poly.entity_id
_entity_poly.type
_entity_poly.pdbx_seq_one_letter_code
_entity_poly.pdbx_strand_id
1 'polypeptide(L)'
;FKDIKGDDGSVYSYNPCYPFFEGGCEQVAACQTNTIEQSSDIGDQQTAQFGAGDSGLEVGYTAGRGLLTTTTVQLECDIHACTPIMTAQGGGASGLKSYGATGLNSFTLTLKTVCACPGACNEAGPLKPCTGGGGGGGGISGGVVFLIIFSCLLLIYIIGGVSFMKFVRRAEGKELLPNYGFWSNLPGYIKSGTLFVISPCRKKSASYNSI
;
A
#
# COMPACT_ATOMS: atom_id res chain seq x y z
N PHE A 1 -3.72 -10.48 4.77
CA PHE A 1 -3.22 -11.21 3.61
C PHE A 1 -4.23 -12.26 3.23
N LYS A 2 -4.52 -12.38 1.94
CA LYS A 2 -5.57 -13.25 1.44
C LYS A 2 -5.01 -14.13 0.34
N ASP A 3 -5.49 -15.37 0.28
CA ASP A 3 -5.23 -16.30 -0.81
C ASP A 3 -3.74 -16.59 -1.08
N ILE A 4 -2.95 -16.75 -0.01
CA ILE A 4 -1.52 -17.06 -0.07
C ILE A 4 -1.37 -18.54 -0.42
N LYS A 5 -0.72 -18.84 -1.55
CA LYS A 5 -0.44 -20.23 -1.93
C LYS A 5 0.68 -20.80 -1.08
N GLY A 6 0.40 -21.92 -0.41
CA GLY A 6 1.39 -22.75 0.25
C GLY A 6 2.12 -23.67 -0.74
N ASP A 7 3.26 -24.19 -0.30
CA ASP A 7 4.02 -25.23 -1.00
C ASP A 7 3.31 -26.60 -1.01
N ASP A 8 2.39 -26.83 -0.08
CA ASP A 8 1.49 -27.98 0.00
C ASP A 8 0.31 -27.92 -0.98
N GLY A 9 0.20 -26.84 -1.76
CA GLY A 9 -0.92 -26.60 -2.68
C GLY A 9 -2.19 -26.09 -2.00
N SER A 10 -2.19 -25.91 -0.67
CA SER A 10 -3.27 -25.25 0.06
C SER A 10 -3.17 -23.74 -0.11
N VAL A 11 -4.25 -23.04 0.26
CA VAL A 11 -4.37 -21.59 0.24
C VAL A 11 -4.56 -21.10 1.67
N TYR A 12 -3.87 -20.04 2.06
CA TYR A 12 -3.84 -19.51 3.41
C TYR A 12 -4.25 -18.04 3.43
N SER A 13 -5.03 -17.66 4.44
CA SER A 13 -5.40 -16.28 4.72
C SER A 13 -5.08 -15.94 6.15
N TYR A 14 -4.65 -14.70 6.38
CA TYR A 14 -4.16 -14.25 7.69
C TYR A 14 -4.44 -12.77 7.89
N ASN A 15 -4.92 -12.41 9.08
CA ASN A 15 -5.10 -11.04 9.50
C ASN A 15 -4.58 -10.85 10.94
N PRO A 16 -3.48 -10.13 11.15
CA PRO A 16 -2.94 -9.90 12.50
C PRO A 16 -3.80 -8.95 13.34
N CYS A 17 -4.60 -8.09 12.71
CA CYS A 17 -5.23 -6.95 13.38
C CYS A 17 -6.67 -7.20 13.81
N TYR A 18 -7.44 -7.88 12.96
CA TYR A 18 -8.87 -8.06 13.16
C TYR A 18 -9.29 -9.48 12.84
N PRO A 19 -10.19 -10.07 13.64
CA PRO A 19 -10.78 -11.35 13.31
C PRO A 19 -11.55 -11.25 11.98
N PHE A 20 -11.48 -12.29 11.16
CA PHE A 20 -12.17 -12.31 9.87
C PHE A 20 -12.98 -13.58 9.66
N PHE A 21 -13.77 -13.57 8.58
CA PHE A 21 -14.61 -14.68 8.14
C PHE A 21 -14.24 -15.04 6.71
N GLU A 22 -14.04 -16.33 6.45
CA GLU A 22 -13.72 -16.84 5.13
C GLU A 22 -14.05 -18.32 5.00
N GLY A 23 -14.89 -18.68 4.02
CA GLY A 23 -15.35 -20.07 3.86
C GLY A 23 -15.99 -20.59 5.16
N GLY A 24 -15.39 -21.64 5.72
CA GLY A 24 -15.78 -22.23 7.01
C GLY A 24 -15.06 -21.67 8.25
N CYS A 25 -14.19 -20.67 8.09
CA CYS A 25 -13.49 -20.02 9.19
C CYS A 25 -14.27 -18.82 9.71
N GLU A 26 -14.53 -18.77 11.03
CA GLU A 26 -15.32 -17.72 11.67
C GLU A 26 -14.54 -17.06 12.81
N GLN A 27 -14.41 -15.74 12.78
CA GLN A 27 -13.69 -14.95 13.80
C GLN A 27 -12.22 -15.36 14.02
N VAL A 28 -11.55 -15.84 12.97
CA VAL A 28 -10.18 -16.37 13.06
C VAL A 28 -9.12 -15.30 12.77
N ALA A 29 -7.89 -15.56 13.22
CA ALA A 29 -6.67 -14.86 12.80
C ALA A 29 -6.06 -15.45 11.54
N ALA A 30 -6.23 -16.77 11.34
CA ALA A 30 -5.67 -17.50 10.23
C ALA A 30 -6.62 -18.61 9.75
N CYS A 31 -6.75 -18.75 8.44
CA CYS A 31 -7.60 -19.76 7.80
C CYS A 31 -6.82 -20.49 6.71
N GLN A 32 -6.99 -21.81 6.61
CA GLN A 32 -6.46 -22.62 5.52
C GLN A 32 -7.62 -23.14 4.68
N THR A 33 -7.50 -23.10 3.37
CA THR A 33 -8.34 -23.81 2.42
C THR A 33 -7.48 -24.85 1.70
N ASN A 34 -7.82 -26.13 1.85
CA ASN A 34 -7.04 -27.21 1.25
C ASN A 34 -7.31 -27.36 -0.27
N THR A 35 -6.66 -28.33 -0.91
CA THR A 35 -6.78 -28.59 -2.36
C THR A 35 -8.17 -29.05 -2.83
N ILE A 36 -9.05 -29.43 -1.91
CA ILE A 36 -10.44 -29.80 -2.17
C ILE A 36 -11.44 -28.70 -1.77
N GLU A 37 -10.97 -27.46 -1.62
CA GLU A 37 -11.76 -26.26 -1.26
C GLU A 37 -12.44 -26.32 0.11
N GLN A 38 -11.92 -27.15 1.03
CA GLN A 38 -12.41 -27.19 2.40
C GLN A 38 -11.59 -26.26 3.29
N SER A 39 -12.28 -25.29 3.90
CA SER A 39 -11.66 -24.36 4.85
C SER A 39 -11.59 -24.93 6.27
N SER A 40 -10.50 -24.64 6.97
CA SER A 40 -10.24 -25.05 8.35
C SER A 40 -9.64 -23.89 9.15
N ASP A 41 -10.14 -23.71 10.36
CA ASP A 41 -9.57 -22.77 11.34
C ASP A 41 -8.21 -23.28 11.82
N ILE A 42 -7.19 -22.46 11.62
CA ILE A 42 -5.81 -22.75 12.01
C ILE A 42 -5.25 -21.76 13.03
N GLY A 43 -6.05 -20.79 13.49
CA GLY A 43 -5.62 -19.86 14.53
C GLY A 43 -6.71 -18.88 14.96
N ASP A 44 -7.04 -18.87 16.25
CA ASP A 44 -7.99 -17.93 16.84
C ASP A 44 -7.29 -16.61 17.21
N GLN A 45 -7.89 -15.48 16.82
CA GLN A 45 -7.39 -14.13 17.10
C GLN A 45 -7.21 -13.84 18.59
N GLN A 46 -8.03 -14.43 19.47
CA GLN A 46 -7.95 -14.22 20.91
C GLN A 46 -6.72 -14.88 21.55
N THR A 47 -6.08 -15.81 20.84
CA THR A 47 -4.96 -16.60 21.35
C THR A 47 -3.59 -16.07 20.96
N ALA A 48 -3.54 -14.86 20.37
CA ALA A 48 -2.31 -14.25 19.91
C ALA A 48 -1.26 -14.16 21.03
N GLN A 49 -0.10 -14.77 20.80
CA GLN A 49 1.05 -14.72 21.69
C GLN A 49 2.26 -14.21 20.93
N PHE A 50 2.91 -13.18 21.46
CA PHE A 50 4.12 -12.60 20.89
C PHE A 50 5.33 -13.19 21.60
N GLY A 51 6.32 -13.64 20.83
CA GLY A 51 7.52 -14.28 21.36
C GLY A 51 8.75 -13.99 20.50
N ALA A 52 9.90 -14.41 21.01
CA ALA A 52 11.13 -14.47 20.24
C ALA A 52 11.47 -15.95 20.02
N GLY A 53 11.44 -16.38 18.76
CA GLY A 53 11.88 -17.70 18.32
C GLY A 53 13.32 -17.69 17.82
N ASP A 54 13.79 -18.83 17.31
CA ASP A 54 15.15 -19.01 16.80
C ASP A 54 15.47 -18.09 15.60
N SER A 55 14.45 -17.69 14.84
CA SER A 55 14.56 -16.87 13.63
C SER A 55 14.21 -15.39 13.85
N GLY A 56 13.94 -14.97 15.09
CA GLY A 56 13.58 -13.59 15.42
C GLY A 56 12.21 -13.47 16.10
N LEU A 57 11.49 -12.40 15.82
CA LEU A 57 10.18 -12.13 16.42
C LEU A 57 9.11 -13.04 15.78
N GLU A 58 8.25 -13.63 16.60
CA GLU A 58 7.18 -14.51 16.14
C GLU A 58 5.86 -14.21 16.83
N VAL A 59 4.76 -14.51 16.14
CA VAL A 59 3.40 -14.45 16.67
C VAL A 59 2.77 -15.82 16.55
N GLY A 60 2.45 -16.44 17.68
CA GLY A 60 1.76 -17.71 17.76
C GLY A 60 0.25 -17.52 17.88
N TYR A 61 -0.49 -18.37 17.19
CA TYR A 61 -1.94 -18.53 17.33
C TYR A 61 -2.25 -20.00 17.54
N THR A 62 -3.26 -20.27 18.36
CA THR A 62 -3.76 -21.62 18.59
C THR A 62 -5.20 -21.73 18.15
N ALA A 63 -5.57 -22.86 17.58
CA ALA A 63 -6.95 -23.22 17.25
C ALA A 63 -7.21 -24.68 17.60
N GLY A 64 -8.48 -25.05 17.71
CA GLY A 64 -8.89 -26.44 17.84
C GLY A 64 -9.92 -26.68 18.94
N ARG A 65 -10.97 -27.42 18.58
CA ARG A 65 -11.96 -28.00 19.51
C ARG A 65 -11.68 -29.49 19.81
N GLY A 66 -10.53 -30.02 19.39
CA GLY A 66 -10.17 -31.44 19.49
C GLY A 66 -8.66 -31.69 19.44
N LEU A 67 -8.06 -31.67 18.25
CA LEU A 67 -6.60 -31.64 18.09
C LEU A 67 -6.13 -30.18 18.18
N LEU A 68 -5.08 -29.91 18.95
CA LEU A 68 -4.51 -28.58 19.04
C LEU A 68 -3.75 -28.27 17.75
N THR A 69 -4.16 -27.19 17.09
CA THR A 69 -3.51 -26.63 15.91
C THR A 69 -2.77 -25.37 16.33
N THR A 70 -1.54 -25.20 15.85
CA THR A 70 -0.74 -24.00 16.13
C THR A 70 -0.26 -23.38 14.83
N THR A 71 -0.53 -22.10 14.65
CA THR A 71 0.05 -21.30 13.57
C THR A 71 1.10 -20.38 14.14
N THR A 72 2.34 -20.52 13.66
CA THR A 72 3.44 -19.62 13.99
C THR A 72 3.68 -18.67 12.82
N VAL A 73 3.62 -17.37 13.08
CA VAL A 73 3.93 -16.32 12.11
C VAL A 73 5.29 -15.74 12.43
N GLN A 74 6.29 -16.06 11.61
CA GLN A 74 7.65 -15.54 11.74
C GLN A 74 7.74 -14.15 11.10
N LEU A 75 8.17 -13.16 11.86
CA LEU A 75 8.38 -11.79 11.39
C LEU A 75 9.83 -11.64 10.98
N GLU A 76 10.06 -11.57 9.66
CA GLU A 76 11.39 -11.42 9.09
C GLU A 76 11.61 -9.96 8.69
N CYS A 77 12.67 -9.36 9.23
CA CYS A 77 13.11 -8.02 8.85
C CYS A 77 13.62 -8.04 7.42
N ASP A 78 12.92 -7.30 6.55
CA ASP A 78 13.39 -7.01 5.21
C ASP A 78 13.24 -5.50 4.94
N ILE A 79 14.38 -4.81 4.93
CA ILE A 79 14.44 -3.36 4.69
C ILE A 79 14.00 -2.96 3.26
N HIS A 80 13.88 -3.92 2.35
CA HIS A 80 13.42 -3.72 0.98
C HIS A 80 11.96 -4.15 0.75
N ALA A 81 11.30 -4.77 1.74
CA ALA A 81 9.90 -5.19 1.68
C ALA A 81 8.92 -4.03 1.95
N CYS A 82 8.87 -3.08 1.01
CA CYS A 82 8.06 -1.85 1.07
C CYS A 82 6.56 -2.09 1.30
N THR A 83 6.06 -3.17 0.71
CA THR A 83 4.79 -3.77 1.04
C THR A 83 5.08 -5.08 1.75
N PRO A 84 4.34 -5.42 2.81
CA PRO A 84 4.58 -6.67 3.50
C PRO A 84 4.34 -7.85 2.55
N ILE A 85 5.27 -8.81 2.55
CA ILE A 85 5.22 -10.02 1.73
C ILE A 85 4.96 -11.19 2.67
N MET A 86 4.04 -12.07 2.26
CA MET A 86 3.69 -13.24 3.07
C MET A 86 3.87 -14.53 2.29
N THR A 87 4.51 -15.49 2.91
CA THR A 87 4.69 -16.85 2.39
C THR A 87 4.16 -17.85 3.40
N ALA A 88 3.58 -18.94 2.91
CA ALA A 88 3.07 -20.02 3.74
C ALA A 88 3.89 -21.27 3.47
N GLN A 89 4.40 -21.88 4.54
CA GLN A 89 4.87 -23.25 4.51
C GLN A 89 3.73 -24.13 5.03
N GLY A 90 3.38 -25.14 4.24
CA GLY A 90 2.24 -26.00 4.46
C GLY A 90 2.27 -26.70 5.82
N GLY A 91 1.11 -27.21 6.24
CA GLY A 91 0.96 -27.95 7.49
C GLY A 91 1.79 -29.24 7.47
N GLY A 92 2.96 -29.20 8.08
CA GLY A 92 3.76 -30.39 8.36
C GLY A 92 3.36 -30.98 9.72
N ALA A 93 3.32 -32.31 9.83
CA ALA A 93 3.39 -32.99 11.12
C ALA A 93 4.82 -32.82 11.67
N SER A 94 5.17 -31.60 12.07
CA SER A 94 6.49 -31.28 12.58
C SER A 94 6.52 -31.63 14.06
N GLY A 95 7.30 -32.65 14.41
CA GLY A 95 7.63 -33.00 15.79
C GLY A 95 8.53 -31.97 16.50
N LEU A 96 8.25 -30.68 16.36
CA LEU A 96 8.96 -29.61 17.05
C LEU A 96 8.18 -29.07 18.25
N LYS A 97 8.93 -28.90 19.34
CA LYS A 97 8.49 -28.70 20.71
C LYS A 97 8.13 -27.24 20.98
N SER A 98 6.84 -26.90 20.97
CA SER A 98 6.33 -25.77 21.75
C SER A 98 5.63 -26.31 22.99
N TYR A 99 6.09 -25.88 24.16
CA TYR A 99 5.52 -26.04 25.50
C TYR A 99 4.43 -27.13 25.65
N GLY A 100 4.84 -28.39 25.74
CA GLY A 100 4.06 -29.44 26.41
C GLY A 100 2.92 -30.13 25.66
N ALA A 101 2.72 -29.95 24.36
CA ALA A 101 1.64 -30.64 23.64
C ALA A 101 2.13 -31.72 22.65
N THR A 102 1.75 -32.97 22.91
CA THR A 102 1.92 -34.14 22.03
C THR A 102 0.71 -34.28 21.11
N GLY A 103 0.92 -34.15 19.78
CA GLY A 103 -0.10 -34.33 18.74
C GLY A 103 -0.62 -33.03 18.14
N LEU A 104 0.27 -32.24 17.52
CA LEU A 104 -0.05 -30.91 16.99
C LEU A 104 0.00 -30.88 15.46
N ASN A 105 -0.99 -30.23 14.83
CA ASN A 105 -0.84 -29.71 13.48
C ASN A 105 -0.18 -28.32 13.58
N SER A 106 1.01 -28.15 12.99
CA SER A 106 1.74 -26.89 13.03
C SER A 106 1.82 -26.26 11.64
N PHE A 107 1.44 -24.99 11.55
CA PHE A 107 1.52 -24.18 10.34
C PHE A 107 2.55 -23.08 10.54
N THR A 108 3.40 -22.84 9.54
CA THR A 108 4.40 -21.78 9.60
C THR A 108 4.15 -20.79 8.48
N LEU A 109 3.86 -19.53 8.86
CA LEU A 109 3.71 -18.41 7.95
C LEU A 109 4.90 -17.48 8.16
N THR A 110 5.48 -16.95 7.08
CA THR A 110 6.55 -15.96 7.18
C THR A 110 6.04 -14.64 6.63
N LEU A 111 6.17 -13.59 7.43
CA LEU A 111 5.80 -12.22 7.09
C LEU A 111 7.06 -11.37 7.02
N LYS A 112 7.49 -11.05 5.79
CA LYS A 112 8.61 -10.15 5.51
C LYS A 112 8.11 -8.72 5.45
N THR A 113 8.66 -7.84 6.27
CA THR A 113 8.28 -6.43 6.28
C THR A 113 9.37 -5.53 6.85
N VAL A 114 9.44 -4.29 6.35
CA VAL A 114 10.29 -3.24 6.94
C VAL A 114 9.98 -3.03 8.42
N CYS A 115 8.71 -3.19 8.83
CA CYS A 115 8.31 -2.97 10.22
C CYS A 115 8.80 -4.03 11.21
N ALA A 116 9.30 -5.16 10.73
CA ALA A 116 9.96 -6.17 11.56
C ALA A 116 11.42 -5.77 11.86
N CYS A 117 11.95 -4.74 11.19
CA CYS A 117 13.29 -4.24 11.46
C CYS A 117 13.30 -3.29 12.67
N PRO A 118 14.29 -3.39 13.57
CA PRO A 118 14.39 -2.51 14.74
C PRO A 118 14.39 -1.03 14.38
N GLY A 119 13.44 -0.28 14.94
CA GLY A 119 13.34 1.17 14.75
C GLY A 119 12.96 1.61 13.34
N ALA A 120 12.45 0.70 12.49
CA ALA A 120 12.08 1.02 11.11
C ALA A 120 10.58 1.27 10.92
N CYS A 121 9.73 1.03 11.93
CA CYS A 121 8.30 1.32 11.91
C CYS A 121 7.96 2.46 12.89
N ASN A 122 7.08 3.39 12.49
CA ASN A 122 6.43 4.35 13.38
C ASN A 122 4.91 4.32 13.20
N GLU A 123 4.19 5.14 13.98
CA GLU A 123 2.72 5.24 13.89
C GLU A 123 2.22 5.75 12.52
N ALA A 124 3.09 6.35 11.71
CA ALA A 124 2.81 6.80 10.35
C ALA A 124 3.23 5.77 9.26
N GLY A 125 3.73 4.60 9.64
CA GLY A 125 4.24 3.56 8.74
C GLY A 125 5.77 3.40 8.78
N PRO A 126 6.40 2.80 7.76
CA PRO A 126 7.85 2.61 7.77
C PRO A 126 8.62 3.94 7.71
N LEU A 127 9.58 4.12 8.63
CA LEU A 127 10.40 5.32 8.86
C LEU A 127 11.41 5.63 7.74
N LYS A 128 11.78 4.61 6.95
CA LYS A 128 12.71 4.76 5.83
C LYS A 128 11.95 4.48 4.52
N PRO A 129 11.91 5.45 3.59
CA PRO A 129 11.14 5.27 2.39
C PRO A 129 11.87 4.29 1.47
N CYS A 130 11.11 3.50 0.76
CA CYS A 130 11.53 2.89 -0.48
C CYS A 130 11.75 3.98 -1.53
N THR A 131 12.80 4.78 -1.36
CA THR A 131 13.28 5.72 -2.37
C THR A 131 14.24 4.98 -3.27
N GLY A 132 13.69 4.42 -4.36
CA GLY A 132 14.45 3.99 -5.53
C GLY A 132 14.25 2.53 -5.91
N GLY A 133 13.51 2.31 -7.00
CA GLY A 133 13.64 1.09 -7.81
C GLY A 133 12.35 0.35 -8.13
N GLY A 134 11.63 0.83 -9.14
CA GLY A 134 10.95 0.05 -10.19
C GLY A 134 10.15 -1.22 -9.84
N GLY A 135 8.85 -1.18 -10.16
CA GLY A 135 8.10 -2.37 -10.56
C GLY A 135 6.95 -2.73 -9.62
N GLY A 136 5.74 -2.25 -9.94
CA GLY A 136 4.54 -2.67 -9.22
C GLY A 136 3.28 -1.95 -9.68
N GLY A 137 2.83 -2.22 -10.91
CA GLY A 137 1.41 -2.31 -11.29
C GLY A 137 0.40 -1.22 -10.89
N GLY A 138 0.81 0.00 -10.56
CA GLY A 138 -0.12 1.10 -10.30
C GLY A 138 -0.47 1.78 -11.62
N GLY A 139 -1.70 1.56 -12.11
CA GLY A 139 -2.22 2.27 -13.28
C GLY A 139 -1.95 3.78 -13.16
N ILE A 140 -1.57 4.40 -14.28
CA ILE A 140 -1.31 5.84 -14.37
C ILE A 140 -2.53 6.55 -13.75
N SER A 141 -2.33 7.26 -12.65
CA SER A 141 -3.40 8.05 -12.02
C SER A 141 -4.11 8.87 -13.10
N GLY A 142 -5.43 8.91 -13.09
CA GLY A 142 -6.22 9.63 -14.11
C GLY A 142 -5.75 11.07 -14.31
N GLY A 143 -5.22 11.70 -13.25
CA GLY A 143 -4.58 13.02 -13.34
C GLY A 143 -3.36 13.06 -14.24
N VAL A 144 -2.48 12.05 -14.18
CA VAL A 144 -1.30 11.96 -15.04
C VAL A 144 -1.70 11.65 -16.49
N VAL A 145 -2.69 10.77 -16.71
CA VAL A 145 -3.24 10.53 -18.06
C VAL A 145 -3.81 11.81 -18.66
N PHE A 146 -4.59 12.56 -17.88
CA PHE A 146 -5.16 13.84 -18.30
C PHE A 146 -4.07 14.87 -18.65
N LEU A 147 -3.03 14.99 -17.83
CA LEU A 147 -1.91 15.90 -18.09
C LEU A 147 -1.15 15.54 -19.38
N ILE A 148 -0.95 14.25 -19.64
CA ILE A 148 -0.30 13.79 -20.87
C ILE A 148 -1.15 14.17 -22.09
N ILE A 149 -2.45 13.86 -22.08
CA ILE A 149 -3.37 14.19 -23.20
C ILE A 149 -3.42 15.71 -23.42
N PHE A 150 -3.60 16.49 -22.36
CA PHE A 150 -3.66 17.95 -22.42
C PHE A 150 -2.36 18.55 -22.99
N SER A 151 -1.20 18.06 -22.55
CA SER A 151 0.10 18.52 -23.04
C SER A 151 0.29 18.24 -24.53
N CYS A 152 -0.08 17.05 -25.01
CA CYS A 152 0.03 16.71 -26.43
C CYS A 152 -0.88 17.61 -27.30
N LEU A 153 -2.13 17.82 -26.90
CA LEU A 153 -3.06 18.70 -27.62
C LEU A 153 -2.57 20.16 -27.63
N LEU A 154 -2.01 20.63 -26.50
CA LEU A 154 -1.45 21.97 -26.40
C LEU A 154 -0.29 22.20 -27.36
N LEU A 155 0.62 21.22 -27.49
CA LEU A 155 1.74 21.30 -28.42
C LEU A 155 1.26 21.37 -29.88
N ILE A 156 0.31 20.52 -30.26
CA ILE A 156 -0.27 20.54 -31.61
C ILE A 156 -0.93 21.89 -31.90
N TYR A 157 -1.67 22.44 -30.92
CA TYR A 157 -2.33 23.73 -31.03
C TYR A 157 -1.33 24.88 -31.22
N ILE A 158 -0.26 24.94 -30.42
CA ILE A 158 0.75 25.99 -30.53
C ILE A 158 1.51 25.88 -31.85
N ILE A 159 2.01 24.69 -32.21
CA ILE A 159 2.81 24.50 -33.43
C ILE A 159 1.96 24.77 -34.68
N GLY A 160 0.76 24.17 -34.75
CA GLY A 160 -0.15 24.35 -35.88
C GLY A 160 -0.61 25.81 -36.00
N GLY A 161 -0.98 26.43 -34.89
CA GLY A 161 -1.45 27.81 -34.88
C GLY A 161 -0.36 28.83 -35.20
N VAL A 162 0.87 28.65 -34.70
CA VAL A 162 2.03 29.48 -35.07
C VAL A 162 2.36 29.32 -36.55
N SER A 163 2.35 28.08 -37.06
CA SER A 163 2.59 27.81 -38.48
C SER A 163 1.54 28.48 -39.37
N PHE A 164 0.26 28.39 -39.00
CA PHE A 164 -0.83 29.04 -39.73
C PHE A 164 -0.72 30.57 -39.70
N MET A 165 -0.49 31.17 -38.52
CA MET A 165 -0.32 32.62 -38.37
C MET A 165 0.87 33.14 -39.17
N LYS A 166 1.98 32.39 -39.20
CA LYS A 166 3.20 32.76 -39.91
C LYS A 166 3.07 32.63 -41.43
N PHE A 167 2.63 31.47 -41.92
CA PHE A 167 2.68 31.17 -43.35
C PHE A 167 1.45 31.65 -44.11
N VAL A 168 0.27 31.65 -43.49
CA VAL A 168 -0.98 32.07 -44.15
C VAL A 168 -1.28 33.54 -43.90
N ARG A 169 -1.14 33.99 -42.64
CA ARG A 169 -1.52 35.36 -42.25
C ARG A 169 -0.36 36.36 -42.24
N ARG A 170 0.88 35.90 -42.44
CA ARG A 170 2.12 36.72 -42.39
C ARG A 170 2.19 37.62 -41.14
N ALA A 171 1.66 37.13 -40.02
CA ALA A 171 1.72 37.86 -38.76
C ALA A 171 3.15 37.81 -38.21
N GLU A 172 3.62 38.94 -37.67
CA GLU A 172 4.96 39.06 -37.09
C GLU A 172 4.89 39.46 -35.60
N GLY A 173 5.90 39.07 -34.83
CA GLY A 173 6.00 39.41 -33.42
C GLY A 173 4.98 38.68 -32.52
N LYS A 174 4.31 39.41 -31.63
CA LYS A 174 3.45 38.84 -30.56
C LYS A 174 2.15 38.22 -31.08
N GLU A 175 1.78 38.48 -32.33
CA GLU A 175 0.57 37.94 -32.97
C GLU A 175 0.77 36.52 -33.55
N LEU A 176 2.00 36.00 -33.54
CA LEU A 176 2.29 34.63 -33.95
C LEU A 176 1.68 33.60 -33.00
N LEU A 177 1.51 33.95 -31.72
CA LEU A 177 0.90 33.08 -30.72
C LEU A 177 -0.63 33.12 -30.83
N PRO A 178 -1.29 31.99 -31.15
CA PRO A 178 -2.75 31.91 -31.18
C PRO A 178 -3.34 32.32 -29.82
N ASN A 179 -4.29 33.27 -29.82
CA ASN A 179 -4.93 33.78 -28.60
C ASN A 179 -3.94 34.32 -27.55
N TYR A 180 -2.92 35.09 -27.99
CA TYR A 180 -1.88 35.66 -27.13
C TYR A 180 -2.41 36.30 -25.83
N GLY A 181 -3.52 37.05 -25.89
CA GLY A 181 -4.11 37.69 -24.71
C GLY A 181 -4.58 36.72 -23.62
N PHE A 182 -4.95 35.50 -23.96
CA PHE A 182 -5.23 34.46 -22.98
C PHE A 182 -3.92 33.93 -22.35
N TRP A 183 -2.94 33.58 -23.20
CA TRP A 183 -1.68 32.98 -22.75
C TRP A 183 -0.78 33.93 -21.96
N SER A 184 -0.79 35.23 -22.26
CA SER A 184 -0.02 36.24 -21.53
C SER A 184 -0.55 36.46 -20.10
N ASN A 185 -1.85 36.25 -19.90
CA ASN A 185 -2.51 36.42 -18.60
C ASN A 185 -2.53 35.12 -17.76
N LEU A 186 -2.33 33.96 -18.40
CA LEU A 186 -2.35 32.64 -17.75
C LEU A 186 -1.41 32.53 -16.53
N PRO A 187 -0.15 33.00 -16.55
CA PRO A 187 0.73 32.94 -15.38
C PRO A 187 0.20 33.74 -14.18
N GLY A 188 -0.48 34.87 -14.44
CA GLY A 188 -1.12 35.68 -13.41
C GLY A 188 -2.29 34.96 -12.74
N TYR A 189 -3.10 34.25 -13.52
CA TYR A 189 -4.19 33.43 -13.00
C TYR A 189 -3.69 32.24 -12.19
N ILE A 190 -2.64 31.54 -12.64
CA ILE A 190 -2.03 30.42 -11.91
C ILE A 190 -1.47 30.91 -10.57
N LYS A 191 -0.72 32.02 -10.56
CA LYS A 191 -0.19 32.61 -9.32
C LYS A 191 -1.29 32.99 -8.32
N SER A 192 -2.40 33.52 -8.82
CA SER A 192 -3.55 33.90 -7.97
C SER A 192 -4.26 32.67 -7.40
N GLY A 193 -4.44 31.62 -8.21
CA GLY A 193 -5.01 30.35 -7.77
C GLY A 193 -4.13 29.61 -6.77
N THR A 194 -2.82 29.55 -6.99
CA THR A 194 -1.90 28.88 -6.05
C THR A 194 -1.78 29.64 -4.74
N LEU A 195 -1.77 30.98 -4.74
CA LEU A 195 -1.83 31.78 -3.52
C LEU A 195 -3.14 31.56 -2.76
N PHE A 196 -4.26 31.36 -3.44
CA PHE A 196 -5.54 31.06 -2.81
C PHE A 196 -5.52 29.70 -2.09
N VAL A 197 -4.91 28.67 -2.71
CA VAL A 197 -4.81 27.32 -2.14
C VAL A 197 -3.74 27.23 -1.04
N ILE A 198 -2.61 27.93 -1.19
CA ILE A 198 -1.45 27.88 -0.28
C ILE A 198 -1.59 28.88 0.88
N SER A 199 -2.64 29.71 0.92
CA SER A 199 -2.93 30.60 2.05
C SER A 199 -4.01 30.04 2.98
N PRO A 200 -3.70 29.08 3.88
CA PRO A 200 -4.52 28.90 5.06
C PRO A 200 -4.25 30.09 5.99
N CYS A 201 -5.28 30.88 6.28
CA CYS A 201 -5.28 31.84 7.39
C CYS A 201 -4.30 33.04 7.29
N ARG A 202 -4.59 34.05 6.46
CA ARG A 202 -4.36 35.45 6.90
C ARG A 202 -5.59 35.91 7.68
N LYS A 203 -5.65 35.58 8.97
CA LYS A 203 -6.47 36.38 9.91
C LYS A 203 -5.91 37.80 9.84
N LYS A 204 -6.65 38.74 9.25
CA LYS A 204 -6.46 40.15 9.60
C LYS A 204 -6.83 40.25 11.07
N SER A 205 -5.85 40.43 11.95
CA SER A 205 -6.12 40.91 13.30
C SER A 205 -6.82 42.25 13.14
N ALA A 206 -8.13 42.29 13.39
CA ALA A 206 -8.89 43.52 13.46
C ALA A 206 -8.37 44.29 14.68
N SER A 207 -7.59 45.34 14.43
CA SER A 207 -7.19 46.31 15.43
C SER A 207 -8.44 47.07 15.87
N TYR A 208 -9.00 46.74 17.03
CA TYR A 208 -9.99 47.58 17.69
C TYR A 208 -9.25 48.73 18.37
N ASN A 209 -9.19 49.88 17.68
CA ASN A 209 -8.82 51.13 18.32
C ASN A 209 -10.06 51.71 19.00
N SER A 210 -9.87 52.06 20.27
CA SER A 210 -10.65 52.93 21.15
C SER A 210 -11.67 53.86 20.50
N ILE A 211 -12.90 53.87 21.03
CA ILE A 211 -13.58 55.03 21.64
C ILE A 211 -14.34 54.52 22.87
#